data_AF-A0A1I3JZW3-F1
#
_entry.id   AF-A0A1I3JZW3-F1
#
_cell.length_a   1.000
_cell.length_b   1.000
_cell.length_c   1.000
_cell.angle_alpha   90.00
_cell.angle_beta   90.00
_cell.angle_gamma   90.00
#
_symmetry.space_group_name_H-M   'P 1'
#
loop_
_entity.id
_entity.type
_entity.pdbx_description
1 polymer ?
#
loop_
_entity_poly.entity_id
_entity_poly.type
_entity_poly.pdbx_seq_one_letter_code
_entity_poly.pdbx_strand_id
1 'polypeptide(L)'
;MILEGYNYPNYPVVGVGMMTAACLAMSPVYTYVTVQAKSVLAPTILHGTFNGFATTMLVFTQGGHELLVNPVGGVGVLAFGLAAVVIAVRGAPDLEREWSLPDASRDDWSGGPDPGPLEASPPEE
;
A
#
# COMPACT_ATOMS: atom_id res chain seq x y z
N MET A 1 -19.14 -3.85 -1.19
CA MET A 1 -19.69 -2.66 -0.51
C MET A 1 -20.07 -1.52 -1.45
N ILE A 2 -19.31 -1.25 -2.52
CA ILE A 2 -19.66 -0.16 -3.46
C ILE A 2 -20.95 -0.46 -4.22
N LEU A 3 -21.09 -1.69 -4.71
CA LEU A 3 -22.28 -2.15 -5.44
C LEU A 3 -23.55 -2.19 -4.56
N GLU A 4 -23.37 -2.31 -3.25
CA GLU A 4 -24.43 -2.22 -2.23
C GLU A 4 -24.81 -0.76 -1.91
N GLY A 5 -24.24 0.22 -2.63
CA GLY A 5 -24.58 1.63 -2.50
C GLY A 5 -23.94 2.36 -1.30
N TYR A 6 -23.08 1.70 -0.50
CA TYR A 6 -22.51 2.35 0.71
C TYR A 6 -21.66 3.60 0.41
N ASN A 7 -20.99 3.64 -0.74
CA ASN A 7 -20.18 4.79 -1.16
C ASN A 7 -20.89 5.70 -2.16
N TYR A 8 -21.79 5.14 -2.95
CA TYR A 8 -22.53 5.83 -4.00
C TYR A 8 -23.98 5.33 -3.98
N PRO A 9 -24.82 5.85 -3.06
CA PRO A 9 -26.18 5.36 -2.86
C PRO A 9 -27.06 5.47 -4.11
N ASN A 10 -26.89 6.53 -4.89
CA ASN A 10 -27.69 6.78 -6.08
C ASN A 10 -27.03 6.23 -7.36
N TYR A 11 -25.73 5.96 -7.34
CA TYR A 11 -24.96 5.47 -8.49
C TYR A 11 -24.07 4.26 -8.17
N PRO A 12 -24.60 3.11 -7.70
CA PRO A 12 -23.78 1.99 -7.23
C PRO A 12 -22.91 1.36 -8.34
N VAL A 13 -23.44 1.24 -9.56
CA VAL A 13 -22.70 0.63 -10.69
C VAL A 13 -21.61 1.57 -11.21
N VAL A 14 -21.94 2.84 -11.48
CA VAL A 14 -20.97 3.86 -11.91
C VAL A 14 -19.94 4.13 -10.81
N GLY A 15 -20.38 4.03 -9.56
CA GLY A 15 -19.55 4.15 -8.37
C GLY A 15 -18.41 3.13 -8.32
N VAL A 16 -18.59 1.91 -8.87
CA VAL A 16 -17.49 0.95 -8.99
C VAL A 16 -16.41 1.51 -9.92
N GLY A 17 -16.78 2.04 -11.08
CA GLY A 17 -15.84 2.65 -12.02
C GLY A 17 -15.09 3.83 -11.38
N MET A 18 -15.81 4.68 -10.64
CA MET A 18 -15.21 5.80 -9.91
C MET A 18 -14.23 5.33 -8.82
N MET A 19 -14.60 4.32 -8.04
CA MET A 19 -13.71 3.73 -7.04
C MET A 19 -12.47 3.11 -7.71
N THR A 20 -12.63 2.41 -8.82
CA THR A 20 -11.50 1.87 -9.59
C THR A 20 -10.56 2.97 -10.05
N ALA A 21 -11.10 4.07 -10.60
CA ALA A 21 -10.31 5.23 -10.99
C ALA A 21 -9.56 5.84 -9.79
N ALA A 22 -10.22 5.93 -8.63
CA ALA A 22 -9.60 6.42 -7.41
C ALA A 22 -8.46 5.50 -6.94
N CYS A 23 -8.65 4.18 -6.97
CA CYS A 23 -7.58 3.22 -6.64
C CYS A 23 -6.37 3.35 -7.58
N LEU A 24 -6.61 3.50 -8.90
CA LEU A 24 -5.54 3.70 -9.87
C LEU A 24 -4.79 5.01 -9.61
N ALA A 25 -5.49 6.09 -9.29
CA ALA A 25 -4.87 7.37 -8.96
C ALA A 25 -4.08 7.33 -7.64
N MET A 26 -4.57 6.60 -6.63
CA MET A 26 -3.91 6.48 -5.32
C MET A 26 -2.67 5.58 -5.35
N SER A 27 -2.64 4.56 -6.21
CA SER A 27 -1.59 3.54 -6.23
C SER A 27 -0.15 4.12 -6.33
N PRO A 28 0.16 5.04 -7.27
CA PRO A 28 1.50 5.62 -7.37
C PRO A 28 1.94 6.36 -6.11
N VAL A 29 1.00 7.03 -5.44
CA VAL A 29 1.27 7.78 -4.20
C VAL A 29 1.62 6.82 -3.06
N TYR A 30 0.87 5.73 -2.91
CA TYR A 30 1.15 4.74 -1.87
C TYR A 30 2.46 4.01 -2.12
N THR A 31 2.74 3.65 -3.38
CA THR A 31 4.03 3.09 -3.76
C THR A 31 5.17 4.05 -3.46
N TYR A 32 5.04 5.32 -3.83
CA TYR A 32 6.06 6.34 -3.55
C TYR A 32 6.36 6.47 -2.06
N VAL A 33 5.32 6.57 -1.22
CA VAL A 33 5.47 6.65 0.24
C VAL A 33 6.10 5.37 0.80
N THR A 34 5.74 4.20 0.28
CA THR A 34 6.33 2.91 0.69
C THR A 34 7.83 2.88 0.43
N VAL A 35 8.25 3.23 -0.79
CA VAL A 35 9.67 3.18 -1.19
C VAL A 35 10.47 4.21 -0.40
N GLN A 36 9.95 5.44 -0.26
CA GLN A 36 10.66 6.49 0.48
C GLN A 36 10.78 6.21 1.98
N ALA A 37 9.75 5.62 2.59
CA ALA A 37 9.80 5.24 4.00
C ALA A 37 10.47 3.87 4.24
N LYS A 38 10.80 3.13 3.17
CA LYS A 38 11.19 1.71 3.21
C LYS A 38 10.27 0.86 4.09
N SER A 39 8.98 1.20 4.16
CA SER A 39 8.02 0.62 5.11
C SER A 39 6.59 0.68 4.60
N VAL A 40 5.83 -0.39 4.84
CA VAL A 40 4.39 -0.47 4.57
C VAL A 40 3.53 0.22 5.64
N LEU A 41 4.11 0.56 6.80
CA LEU A 41 3.37 1.25 7.85
C LEU A 41 3.06 2.70 7.46
N ALA A 42 4.00 3.39 6.82
CA ALA A 42 3.81 4.76 6.35
C ALA A 42 2.60 4.94 5.39
N PRO A 43 2.46 4.18 4.29
CA PRO A 43 1.28 4.27 3.42
C PRO A 43 0.00 3.79 4.13
N THR A 44 0.09 2.84 5.07
CA THR A 44 -1.07 2.37 5.84
C THR A 44 -1.61 3.45 6.76
N ILE A 45 -0.73 4.19 7.45
CA ILE A 45 -1.12 5.34 8.28
C ILE A 45 -1.75 6.42 7.40
N LEU A 46 -1.13 6.73 6.25
CA LEU A 46 -1.68 7.68 5.28
C LEU A 46 -3.10 7.29 4.85
N HIS A 47 -3.31 6.01 4.47
CA HIS A 47 -4.61 5.50 4.07
C HIS A 47 -5.63 5.56 5.21
N GLY A 48 -5.22 5.19 6.43
CA GLY A 48 -6.04 5.27 7.63
C GLY A 48 -6.48 6.70 7.94
N THR A 49 -5.54 7.66 7.89
CA THR A 49 -5.83 9.09 8.09
C THR A 49 -6.78 9.61 7.01
N PHE A 50 -6.57 9.23 5.75
CA PHE A 50 -7.45 9.59 4.64
C PHE A 50 -8.89 9.11 4.88
N ASN A 51 -9.08 7.85 5.27
CA ASN A 51 -10.41 7.31 5.60
C ASN A 51 -11.02 7.98 6.85
N GLY A 52 -10.21 8.35 7.85
CA GLY A 52 -10.69 9.13 9.00
C GLY A 52 -11.22 10.50 8.58
N PHE A 53 -10.48 11.19 7.70
CA PHE A 53 -10.86 12.50 7.16
C PHE A 53 -12.08 12.44 6.23
N ALA A 54 -12.33 11.29 5.59
CA ALA A 54 -13.47 11.10 4.70
C ALA A 54 -14.81 11.41 5.39
N THR A 55 -14.93 11.08 6.68
CA THR A 55 -16.11 11.40 7.51
C THR A 55 -16.34 12.91 7.62
N THR A 56 -15.27 13.70 7.74
CA THR A 56 -15.37 15.17 7.80
C THR A 56 -15.92 15.72 6.49
N MET A 57 -15.45 15.25 5.33
CA MET A 57 -16.00 15.70 4.05
C MET A 57 -17.50 15.41 3.93
N LEU A 58 -17.96 14.22 4.30
CA LEU A 58 -19.39 13.88 4.26
C LEU A 58 -20.26 14.85 5.07
N VAL A 59 -19.78 15.33 6.21
CA VAL A 59 -20.49 16.31 7.05
C VAL A 59 -20.53 17.69 6.39
N PHE A 60 -19.46 18.11 5.74
CA PHE A 60 -19.36 19.46 5.17
C PHE A 60 -19.86 19.59 3.73
N THR A 61 -20.01 18.48 2.99
CA THR A 61 -20.45 18.49 1.59
C THR A 61 -21.91 18.08 1.40
N GLN A 62 -22.75 18.27 2.43
CA GLN A 62 -24.19 17.94 2.33
C GLN A 62 -24.83 18.64 1.12
N GLY A 63 -25.46 17.85 0.24
CA GLY A 63 -26.12 18.34 -0.99
C GLY A 63 -25.25 18.35 -2.25
N GLY A 64 -23.97 17.98 -2.18
CA GLY A 64 -23.11 17.81 -3.35
C GLY A 64 -23.36 16.50 -4.11
N HIS A 65 -23.02 16.47 -5.40
CA HIS A 65 -23.13 15.25 -6.21
C HIS A 65 -22.17 14.17 -5.70
N GLU A 66 -22.68 13.01 -5.28
CA GLU A 66 -21.90 11.96 -4.60
C GLU A 66 -20.66 11.50 -5.37
N LEU A 67 -20.75 11.39 -6.70
CA LEU A 67 -19.59 11.04 -7.54
C LEU A 67 -18.46 12.08 -7.52
N LEU A 68 -18.72 13.32 -7.12
CA LEU A 68 -17.73 14.40 -7.09
C LEU A 68 -17.22 14.67 -5.67
N VAL A 69 -18.14 14.83 -4.72
CA VAL A 69 -17.82 15.28 -3.35
C VAL A 69 -17.39 14.15 -2.43
N ASN A 70 -17.66 12.90 -2.79
CA ASN A 70 -17.10 11.77 -2.05
C ASN A 70 -15.55 11.86 -2.09
N PRO A 71 -14.86 11.65 -0.96
CA PRO A 71 -13.40 11.56 -0.90
C PRO A 71 -12.77 10.62 -1.93
N VAL A 72 -13.45 9.53 -2.30
CA VAL A 72 -13.02 8.62 -3.40
C VAL A 72 -13.74 8.90 -4.73
N GLY A 73 -14.41 10.04 -4.83
CA GLY A 73 -15.03 10.58 -6.04
C GLY A 73 -14.08 11.49 -6.82
N GLY A 74 -14.62 12.28 -7.74
CA GLY A 74 -13.86 13.08 -8.71
C GLY A 74 -12.84 14.03 -8.08
N VAL A 75 -13.16 14.66 -6.94
CA VAL A 75 -12.21 15.54 -6.24
C VAL A 75 -11.01 14.77 -5.71
N GLY A 76 -11.24 13.59 -5.14
CA GLY A 76 -10.17 12.71 -4.68
C GLY A 76 -9.32 12.16 -5.82
N VAL A 77 -9.98 11.67 -6.89
CA VAL A 77 -9.31 11.20 -8.10
C VAL A 77 -8.42 12.30 -8.69
N LEU A 78 -8.90 13.54 -8.76
CA LEU A 78 -8.13 14.67 -9.25
C LEU A 78 -6.92 14.96 -8.34
N ALA A 79 -7.11 15.01 -7.03
CA ALA A 79 -6.03 15.30 -6.08
C ALA A 79 -4.92 14.24 -6.13
N PHE A 80 -5.28 12.96 -6.03
CA PHE A 80 -4.31 11.86 -6.12
C PHE A 80 -3.72 11.72 -7.52
N GLY A 81 -4.51 11.97 -8.57
CA GLY A 81 -4.04 11.97 -9.95
C GLY A 81 -2.98 13.04 -10.20
N LEU A 82 -3.18 14.25 -9.68
CA LEU A 82 -2.17 15.32 -9.73
C LEU A 82 -0.91 14.94 -8.95
N ALA A 83 -1.05 14.37 -7.76
CA ALA A 83 0.09 13.87 -6.99
C ALA A 83 0.85 12.78 -7.76
N ALA A 84 0.15 11.85 -8.39
CA ALA A 84 0.73 10.81 -9.24
C ALA A 84 1.47 11.41 -10.44
N VAL A 85 0.91 12.42 -11.10
CA VAL A 85 1.58 13.15 -12.19
C VAL A 85 2.86 13.83 -11.69
N VAL A 86 2.82 14.49 -10.53
CA VAL A 86 4.01 15.11 -9.93
C VAL A 86 5.10 14.07 -9.65
N ILE A 87 4.74 12.90 -9.12
CA ILE A 87 5.67 11.81 -8.90
C ILE A 87 6.27 11.32 -10.23
N ALA A 88 5.43 11.12 -11.25
CA ALA A 88 5.87 10.69 -12.56
C ALA A 88 6.84 11.68 -13.21
N VAL A 89 6.60 12.99 -13.07
CA VAL A 89 7.46 14.05 -13.63
C VAL A 89 8.77 14.21 -12.85
N ARG A 90 8.77 14.01 -11.52
CA ARG A 90 9.98 14.13 -10.69
C ARG A 90 10.92 12.91 -10.79
N GLY A 91 10.46 11.83 -11.39
CA GLY A 91 11.15 10.54 -11.42
C GLY A 91 10.65 9.63 -10.31
N ALA A 92 10.22 8.43 -10.69
CA ALA A 92 9.84 7.41 -9.73
C ALA A 92 11.06 6.97 -8.92
N PRO A 93 10.91 6.72 -7.61
CA PRO A 93 12.02 6.28 -6.77
C PRO A 93 12.51 4.90 -7.25
N ASP A 94 13.83 4.70 -7.25
CA ASP A 94 14.44 3.45 -7.68
C ASP A 94 14.04 2.29 -6.77
N LEU A 95 13.66 1.17 -7.40
CA LEU A 95 13.33 -0.07 -6.72
C LEU A 95 14.61 -0.91 -6.56
N GLU A 96 15.38 -0.61 -5.53
CA GLU A 96 16.58 -1.39 -5.22
C GLU A 96 16.18 -2.80 -4.73
N ARG A 97 16.76 -3.84 -5.37
CA ARG A 97 16.43 -5.25 -5.06
C ARG A 97 16.80 -5.67 -3.64
N GLU A 98 17.75 -4.98 -3.01
CA GLU A 98 18.23 -5.32 -1.66
C GLU A 98 17.14 -5.22 -0.60
N TRP A 99 16.11 -4.42 -0.83
CA TRP A 99 15.00 -4.25 0.12
C TRP A 99 14.19 -5.54 0.34
N SER A 100 14.18 -6.45 -0.64
CA SER A 100 13.35 -7.67 -0.63
C SER A 100 14.08 -8.95 -0.23
N LEU A 101 15.41 -8.93 -0.23
CA LEU A 101 16.23 -10.11 0.04
C LEU A 101 16.89 -9.96 1.41
N PRO A 102 16.80 -10.96 2.29
CA PRO A 102 17.69 -11.04 3.44
C PRO A 102 19.13 -10.94 2.95
N ASP A 103 19.94 -10.14 3.62
CA ASP A 103 21.36 -10.07 3.36
C ASP A 103 21.95 -11.47 3.58
N ALA A 104 22.21 -12.19 2.50
CA ALA A 104 22.77 -13.54 2.54
C ALA A 104 24.16 -13.58 3.21
N SER A 105 24.75 -12.42 3.54
CA SER A 105 25.98 -12.32 4.33
C SER A 105 25.77 -12.26 5.85
N ARG A 106 24.53 -12.13 6.35
CA ARG A 106 24.23 -12.01 7.79
C ARG A 106 23.84 -13.30 8.51
N ASP A 107 23.69 -14.41 7.78
CA ASP A 107 23.49 -15.74 8.36
C ASP A 107 24.80 -16.54 8.36
N ASP A 108 25.90 -15.95 8.82
CA ASP A 108 27.02 -16.73 9.37
C ASP A 108 26.63 -17.17 10.79
N TRP A 109 25.79 -18.20 10.88
CA TRP A 109 25.53 -18.88 12.15
C TRP A 109 26.79 -19.64 12.56
N SER A 110 27.73 -18.96 13.23
CA SER A 110 28.93 -19.56 13.83
C SER A 110 28.67 -20.14 15.24
N GLY A 111 27.44 -20.61 15.51
CA GLY A 111 26.97 -20.99 16.85
C GLY A 111 26.38 -22.40 16.96
N GLY A 112 26.70 -23.31 16.04
CA GLY A 112 26.34 -24.73 16.16
C GLY A 112 27.33 -25.47 17.10
N PRO A 113 26.89 -26.42 17.93
CA PRO A 113 27.80 -27.23 18.74
C PRO A 113 28.80 -27.97 17.85
N ASP A 114 30.09 -27.91 18.19
CA ASP A 114 31.16 -28.66 17.53
C ASP A 114 30.82 -30.16 17.56
N PRO A 115 30.53 -30.82 16.41
CA PRO A 115 30.33 -32.25 16.39
C PRO A 115 31.71 -32.87 16.58
N GLY A 116 32.07 -33.13 17.84
CA GLY A 116 33.31 -33.79 18.21
C GLY A 116 33.57 -35.05 17.37
N PRO A 117 34.83 -35.50 17.29
CA PRO A 117 35.23 -36.55 16.36
C PRO A 117 34.30 -37.76 16.41
N LEU A 118 33.72 -38.12 15.26
CA LEU A 118 32.84 -39.26 15.11
C LEU A 118 33.60 -40.54 15.51
N GLU A 119 33.39 -41.02 16.74
CA GLU A 119 33.79 -42.38 17.11
C GLU A 119 32.98 -43.36 16.28
N ALA A 120 33.62 -43.92 15.26
CA ALA A 120 33.09 -45.03 14.49
C ALA A 120 32.92 -46.23 15.44
N SER A 121 31.67 -46.60 15.73
CA SER A 121 31.36 -47.84 16.43
C SER A 121 31.81 -49.03 15.56
N PRO A 122 32.48 -50.06 16.13
CA PRO A 122 32.93 -51.21 15.36
C PRO A 122 31.76 -52.07 14.87
N PRO A 123 31.93 -52.81 13.75
CA PRO A 123 30.88 -53.65 13.19
C PRO A 123 30.57 -54.82 14.13
N GLU A 124 29.28 -55.04 14.40
CA GLU A 124 28.78 -56.22 15.11
C GLU A 124 28.98 -57.47 14.23
N GLU A 125 29.60 -58.51 14.80
CA GLU A 125 29.79 -59.84 14.19
C GLU A 125 28.55 -60.74 14.40
#